data_AF-A0A1Y3BQY6-F1
#
_entry.id   AF-A0A1Y3BQY6-F1
#
_cell.length_a   1.000
_cell.length_b   1.000
_cell.length_c   1.000
_cell.angle_alpha   90.00
_cell.angle_beta   90.00
_cell.angle_gamma   90.00
#
_symmetry.space_group_name_H-M   'P 1'
#
loop_
_entity.id
_entity.type
_entity.pdbx_description
1 polymer ?
#
loop_
_entity_poly.entity_id
_entity_poly.type
_entity_poly.pdbx_seq_one_letter_code
_entity_poly.pdbx_strand_id
1 'polypeptide(L)'
;LLRYHKIIDIVDSRDPVTRTNCFTKSYGRRLEGCGSILKTSTQFSIDEIFTNIQKTSDPVTIIHSLHKLKLRLFTPKEIANLMCFPHCLKFPEDFNIKQRYRLLGNSVNVLVCNYLLKILLGSQWQQ
;
A
#
# COMPACT_ATOMS: atom_id res chain seq x y z
N LEU A 1 -1.59 -5.91 15.55
CA LEU A 1 -1.37 -4.44 15.49
C LEU A 1 -0.40 -3.96 16.57
N LEU A 2 -0.63 -4.27 17.85
CA LEU A 2 0.27 -3.87 18.96
C LEU A 2 1.75 -4.24 18.76
N ARG A 3 2.05 -5.42 18.19
CA ARG A 3 3.44 -5.81 17.91
C ARG A 3 4.15 -4.93 16.86
N TYR A 4 3.39 -4.36 15.93
CA TYR A 4 3.94 -3.78 14.70
C TYR A 4 3.66 -2.29 14.55
N HIS A 5 2.91 -1.67 15.46
CA HIS A 5 2.48 -0.27 15.30
C HIS A 5 3.63 0.74 15.17
N LYS A 6 4.83 0.40 15.67
CA LYS A 6 6.03 1.25 15.58
C LYS A 6 6.77 1.14 14.24
N ILE A 7 6.47 0.13 13.43
CA ILE A 7 7.24 -0.20 12.22
C ILE A 7 6.38 -0.25 10.95
N ILE A 8 5.05 -0.27 11.08
CA ILE A 8 4.16 -0.18 9.93
C ILE A 8 4.13 1.26 9.42
N ASP A 9 4.26 1.39 8.11
CA ASP A 9 4.04 2.64 7.41
C ASP A 9 2.54 2.81 7.15
N ILE A 10 1.93 3.87 7.69
CA ILE A 10 0.50 4.15 7.55
C ILE A 10 0.34 5.40 6.71
N VAL A 11 -0.53 5.33 5.70
CA VAL A 11 -0.76 6.41 4.75
C VAL A 11 -2.22 6.84 4.75
N ASP A 12 -2.48 8.11 4.44
CA ASP A 12 -3.83 8.67 4.28
C ASP A 12 -3.99 9.17 2.84
N SER A 13 -4.91 8.58 2.07
CA SER A 13 -5.11 8.96 0.67
C SER A 13 -5.64 10.39 0.47
N ARG A 14 -6.05 11.07 1.55
CA ARG A 14 -6.54 12.45 1.52
C ARG A 14 -5.41 13.47 1.68
N ASP A 15 -4.23 13.01 2.10
CA ASP A 15 -3.04 13.86 2.11
C ASP A 15 -2.42 13.90 0.71
N PRO A 16 -2.34 15.07 0.06
CA PRO A 16 -1.85 15.20 -1.31
C PRO A 16 -0.36 14.89 -1.47
N VAL A 17 0.44 14.91 -0.40
CA VAL A 17 1.87 14.60 -0.46
C VAL A 17 2.20 13.16 -0.07
N THR A 18 1.17 12.35 0.20
CA THR A 18 1.33 10.96 0.60
C THR A 18 2.04 10.13 -0.46
N ARG A 19 2.97 9.29 0.01
CA ARG A 19 3.69 8.29 -0.79
C ARG A 19 3.54 6.93 -0.13
N THR A 20 3.65 5.88 -0.93
CA THR A 20 3.62 4.50 -0.41
C THR A 20 5.01 3.87 -0.52
N ASN A 21 5.31 2.99 0.44
CA ASN A 21 6.43 2.07 0.34
C ASN A 21 6.19 1.04 -0.78
N CYS A 22 7.29 0.48 -1.29
CA CYS A 22 7.23 -0.56 -2.32
C CYS A 22 6.44 -1.80 -1.83
N PHE A 23 5.51 -2.27 -2.66
CA PHE A 23 4.75 -3.48 -2.41
C PHE A 23 5.55 -4.72 -2.80
N THR A 24 5.86 -5.58 -1.84
CA THR A 24 6.60 -6.82 -2.10
C THR A 24 5.68 -8.01 -2.25
N LYS A 25 6.20 -9.12 -2.78
CA LYS A 25 5.47 -10.39 -2.89
C LYS A 25 4.92 -10.93 -1.57
N SER A 26 5.42 -10.43 -0.43
CA SER A 26 4.99 -10.84 0.91
C SER A 26 3.94 -9.92 1.53
N TYR A 27 3.45 -8.91 0.79
CA TYR A 27 2.39 -8.02 1.25
C TYR A 27 1.14 -8.80 1.67
N GLY A 28 0.54 -8.40 2.79
CA GLY A 28 -0.58 -9.10 3.43
C GLY A 28 -0.20 -10.37 4.21
N ARG A 29 1.04 -10.86 4.11
CA ARG A 29 1.59 -11.92 4.98
C ARG A 29 2.54 -11.37 6.03
N ARG A 30 3.37 -10.39 5.65
CA ARG A 30 4.26 -9.65 6.55
C ARG A 30 3.86 -8.19 6.51
N LEU A 31 3.84 -7.55 7.68
CA LEU A 31 3.50 -6.13 7.80
C LEU A 31 4.74 -5.24 7.67
N GLU A 32 5.89 -5.72 8.16
CA GLU A 32 7.15 -5.00 8.11
C GLU A 32 7.77 -5.03 6.72
N GLY A 33 8.16 -3.87 6.20
CA GLY A 33 8.95 -3.73 4.98
C GLY A 33 8.30 -4.29 3.70
N CYS A 34 6.98 -4.50 3.70
CA CYS A 34 6.30 -5.14 2.56
C CYS A 34 5.33 -4.22 1.79
N GLY A 35 5.14 -2.98 2.26
CA GLY A 35 4.23 -2.00 1.69
C GLY A 35 3.47 -1.23 2.77
N SER A 36 2.90 -0.10 2.39
CA SER A 36 2.12 0.76 3.31
C SER A 36 0.76 0.16 3.67
N ILE A 37 0.16 0.65 4.75
CA ILE A 37 -1.19 0.32 5.20
C ILE A 37 -2.06 1.57 5.07
N LEU A 38 -3.25 1.42 4.49
CA LEU A 38 -4.15 2.54 4.27
C LEU A 38 -5.00 2.81 5.51
N LYS A 39 -5.01 4.07 5.93
CA LYS A 39 -6.00 4.62 6.86
C LYS A 39 -7.29 4.95 6.12
N THR A 40 -8.42 4.52 6.66
CA THR A 40 -9.75 4.79 6.05
C THR A 40 -10.65 5.65 6.93
N SER A 41 -10.31 5.84 8.20
CA SER A 41 -11.07 6.71 9.09
C SER A 41 -10.93 8.16 8.67
N THR A 42 -12.04 8.90 8.64
CA THR A 42 -12.04 10.32 8.31
C THR A 42 -11.89 11.24 9.52
N GLN A 43 -12.18 10.71 10.71
CA GLN A 43 -12.39 11.48 11.94
C GLN A 43 -11.10 11.81 12.70
N PHE A 44 -10.06 10.98 12.56
CA PHE A 44 -8.82 11.10 13.33
C PHE A 44 -7.64 11.27 12.38
N SER A 45 -6.63 12.05 12.78
CA SER A 45 -5.36 12.11 12.06
C SER A 45 -4.41 11.00 12.55
N ILE A 46 -3.40 10.66 11.74
CA ILE A 46 -2.37 9.71 12.14
C ILE A 46 -1.58 10.30 13.33
N ASP A 47 -1.13 11.55 13.21
CA ASP A 47 -0.31 12.23 14.20
C ASP A 47 -0.99 12.35 15.57
N GLU A 48 -2.29 12.66 15.60
CA GLU A 48 -3.06 12.75 16.84
C GLU A 48 -3.08 11.40 17.57
N ILE A 49 -3.35 10.31 16.85
CA ILE A 49 -3.39 8.96 17.42
C ILE A 49 -2.01 8.55 17.94
N PHE A 50 -0.95 8.78 17.18
CA PHE A 50 0.41 8.41 17.59
C PHE A 50 0.93 9.27 18.74
N THR A 51 0.57 10.56 18.80
CA THR A 51 0.85 11.42 19.96
C THR A 51 0.21 10.90 21.23
N ASN A 52 -1.02 10.38 21.15
CA ASN A 52 -1.70 9.76 22.29
C ASN A 52 -1.08 8.41 22.69
N ILE A 53 -0.67 7.60 21.72
CA ILE A 53 0.02 6.32 21.96
C ILE A 53 1.35 6.54 22.68
N GLN A 54 2.10 7.61 22.38
CA GLN A 54 3.37 7.91 23.05
C GLN A 54 3.20 8.25 24.55
N LYS A 55 2.03 8.73 24.96
CA LYS A 55 1.72 9.13 26.35
C LYS A 55 1.31 7.97 27.24
N THR A 56 1.09 6.78 26.68
CA THR A 56 0.62 5.62 27.43
C THR A 56 1.51 4.41 27.17
N SER A 57 1.70 3.59 28.19
CA SER A 57 2.31 2.27 28.05
C SER A 57 1.29 1.13 28.09
N ASP A 58 0.00 1.44 28.29
CA ASP A 58 -1.06 0.46 28.40
C ASP A 58 -1.42 -0.16 27.03
N PRO A 59 -1.21 -1.48 26.84
CA PRO A 59 -1.52 -2.18 25.59
C PRO A 59 -2.95 -2.00 25.09
N VAL A 60 -3.93 -1.96 26.00
CA VAL A 60 -5.35 -1.90 25.67
C VAL A 60 -5.69 -0.54 25.07
N THR A 61 -5.23 0.54 25.71
CA THR A 61 -5.38 1.91 25.23
C THR A 61 -4.71 2.12 23.87
N ILE A 62 -3.53 1.53 23.66
CA ILE A 62 -2.82 1.60 22.37
C ILE A 62 -3.65 0.92 21.27
N ILE A 63 -4.13 -0.30 21.51
CA ILE A 63 -4.97 -1.03 20.55
C ILE A 63 -6.24 -0.25 20.24
N HIS A 64 -6.93 0.25 21.25
CA HIS A 64 -8.14 1.06 21.08
C HIS A 64 -7.87 2.31 20.23
N SER A 65 -6.75 2.99 20.45
CA SER A 65 -6.35 4.15 19.66
C SER A 65 -6.05 3.78 18.21
N LEU A 66 -5.36 2.67 17.96
CA LEU A 66 -5.09 2.18 16.60
C LEU A 66 -6.38 1.80 15.83
N HIS A 67 -7.38 1.26 16.52
CA HIS A 67 -8.66 0.93 15.89
C HIS A 67 -9.41 2.15 15.36
N LYS A 68 -9.22 3.34 15.96
CA LYS A 68 -9.81 4.60 15.48
C LYS A 68 -9.36 4.98 14.06
N LEU A 69 -8.17 4.53 13.64
CA LEU A 69 -7.64 4.79 12.30
C LEU A 69 -8.31 3.94 11.20
N LYS A 70 -9.02 2.85 11.56
CA LYS A 70 -9.63 1.91 10.61
C LYS A 70 -8.65 1.49 9.51
N LEU A 71 -7.53 0.91 9.93
CA LEU A 71 -6.44 0.50 9.04
C LEU A 71 -6.85 -0.71 8.18
N ARG A 72 -6.51 -0.69 6.89
CA ARG A 72 -6.63 -1.84 6.00
C ARG A 72 -5.46 -1.95 5.03
N LEU A 73 -5.26 -3.14 4.49
CA LEU A 73 -4.34 -3.34 3.37
C LEU A 73 -4.92 -2.70 2.09
N PHE A 74 -4.03 -2.29 1.19
CA PHE A 74 -4.39 -2.02 -0.19
C PHE A 74 -4.81 -3.31 -0.87
N THR A 75 -5.91 -3.29 -1.59
CA THR A 75 -6.38 -4.43 -2.38
C THR A 75 -5.44 -4.70 -3.55
N PRO A 76 -5.45 -5.91 -4.13
CA PRO A 76 -4.68 -6.18 -5.35
C PRO A 76 -5.02 -5.22 -6.49
N LYS A 77 -6.27 -4.77 -6.60
CA LYS A 77 -6.65 -3.82 -7.65
C LYS A 77 -6.04 -2.44 -7.42
N GLU A 78 -6.03 -1.96 -6.18
CA GLU A 78 -5.39 -0.68 -5.84
C GLU A 78 -3.89 -0.71 -6.07
N ILE A 79 -3.20 -1.79 -5.69
CA ILE A 79 -1.77 -1.96 -5.98
C ILE A 79 -1.52 -2.01 -7.49
N ALA A 80 -2.33 -2.75 -8.26
CA ALA A 80 -2.22 -2.78 -9.72
C ALA A 80 -2.38 -1.38 -10.32
N ASN A 81 -3.32 -0.58 -9.83
CA ASN A 81 -3.52 0.80 -10.27
C ASN A 81 -2.29 1.68 -9.94
N LEU A 82 -1.72 1.55 -8.73
CA LEU A 82 -0.47 2.26 -8.35
C LEU A 82 0.73 1.84 -9.21
N MET A 83 0.76 0.59 -9.67
CA MET A 83 1.75 0.06 -10.61
C MET A 83 1.41 0.40 -12.08
N CYS A 84 0.40 1.25 -12.31
CA CYS A 84 -0.04 1.73 -13.61
C CYS A 84 -0.51 0.65 -14.58
N PHE A 85 -0.98 -0.50 -14.07
CA PHE A 85 -1.66 -1.49 -14.90
C PHE A 85 -2.97 -0.94 -15.47
N PRO A 86 -3.37 -1.37 -16.67
CA PRO A 86 -4.62 -0.93 -17.26
C PRO A 86 -5.83 -1.34 -16.42
N HIS A 87 -6.90 -0.54 -16.45
CA HIS A 87 -8.12 -0.83 -15.69
C HIS A 87 -8.77 -2.17 -16.06
N CYS A 88 -8.56 -2.65 -17.28
CA CYS A 88 -9.03 -3.96 -17.74
C CYS A 88 -8.23 -5.15 -17.20
N LEU A 89 -7.11 -4.95 -16.50
CA LEU A 89 -6.39 -6.04 -15.84
C LEU A 89 -7.31 -6.71 -14.82
N LYS A 90 -7.52 -8.02 -15.03
CA LYS A 90 -8.27 -8.91 -14.15
C LYS A 90 -7.36 -10.07 -13.72
N PHE A 91 -7.56 -10.51 -12.48
CA PHE A 91 -6.98 -11.77 -12.02
C PHE A 91 -7.95 -12.91 -12.33
N PRO A 92 -7.46 -14.12 -12.62
CA PRO A 92 -8.30 -15.31 -12.67
C PRO A 92 -9.11 -15.47 -11.38
N GLU A 93 -10.35 -15.99 -11.48
CA GLU A 93 -11.28 -16.09 -10.35
C GLU A 93 -10.79 -17.06 -9.27
N ASP A 94 -10.12 -18.13 -9.69
CA ASP A 94 -9.49 -19.15 -8.85
C ASP A 94 -8.29 -18.63 -8.04
N PHE A 95 -7.75 -17.46 -8.38
CA PHE A 95 -6.61 -16.89 -7.66
C PHE A 95 -7.05 -16.28 -6.35
N ASN A 96 -6.55 -16.83 -5.25
CA ASN A 96 -6.73 -16.26 -3.92
C ASN A 96 -5.95 -14.94 -3.77
N ILE A 97 -6.32 -14.15 -2.77
CA ILE A 97 -5.74 -12.81 -2.55
C ILE A 97 -4.21 -12.84 -2.34
N LYS A 98 -3.67 -13.92 -1.73
CA LYS A 98 -2.23 -14.07 -1.49
C LYS A 98 -1.47 -14.28 -2.80
N GLN A 99 -2.02 -15.05 -3.73
CA GLN A 99 -1.44 -15.24 -5.07
C GLN A 99 -1.42 -13.90 -5.83
N ARG A 100 -2.51 -13.12 -5.75
CA ARG A 100 -2.60 -11.80 -6.39
C ARG A 100 -1.55 -10.81 -5.87
N TYR A 101 -1.35 -10.72 -4.54
CA TYR A 101 -0.25 -9.92 -3.97
C TYR A 101 1.12 -10.43 -4.39
N ARG A 102 1.32 -11.76 -4.41
CA ARG A 102 2.60 -12.35 -4.81
C ARG A 102 2.97 -12.00 -6.25
N LEU A 103 1.99 -12.01 -7.17
CA LEU A 103 2.19 -11.61 -8.56
C LEU A 103 2.56 -10.13 -8.66
N LEU A 104 1.73 -9.24 -8.09
CA LEU A 104 1.96 -7.80 -8.15
C LEU A 104 3.30 -7.41 -7.52
N GLY A 105 3.65 -8.00 -6.38
CA GLY A 105 4.90 -7.69 -5.70
C GLY A 105 6.17 -8.26 -6.37
N ASN A 106 6.05 -9.04 -7.44
CA ASN A 106 7.18 -9.38 -8.34
C ASN A 106 7.09 -8.67 -9.69
N SER A 107 6.08 -7.80 -9.86
CA SER A 107 5.79 -7.14 -11.12
C SER A 107 6.56 -5.82 -11.24
N VAL A 108 6.36 -5.13 -12.35
CA VAL A 108 6.96 -3.82 -12.68
C VAL A 108 5.93 -2.70 -12.64
N ASN A 109 6.40 -1.46 -12.54
CA ASN A 109 5.56 -0.30 -12.83
C ASN A 109 5.45 -0.11 -14.35
N VAL A 110 4.25 -0.26 -14.90
CA VAL A 110 3.99 -0.25 -16.35
C VAL A 110 4.32 1.10 -16.98
N LEU A 111 4.08 2.21 -16.28
CA LEU A 111 4.37 3.55 -16.77
C LEU A 111 5.88 3.76 -16.95
N VAL A 112 6.68 3.33 -15.96
CA VAL A 112 8.15 3.40 -16.05
C VAL A 112 8.66 2.56 -17.21
N CYS A 113 8.21 1.30 -17.34
CA CYS A 113 8.61 0.44 -18.46
C CYS A 113 8.23 1.03 -19.82
N ASN A 114 7.05 1.65 -19.94
CA ASN A 114 6.63 2.34 -21.16
C ASN A 114 7.61 3.46 -21.56
N TYR A 115 8.03 4.30 -20.62
CA TYR A 115 9.03 5.35 -20.91
C TYR A 115 10.38 4.76 -21.31
N LEU A 116 10.86 3.73 -20.62
CA LEU A 116 12.13 3.08 -20.96
C LEU A 116 12.10 2.43 -22.35
N LEU A 117 10.99 1.79 -22.72
CA LEU A 117 10.82 1.21 -24.05
C LEU A 117 10.80 2.28 -25.15
N LYS A 118 10.15 3.43 -24.92
CA LYS A 118 10.17 4.56 -25.88
C LYS A 118 11.58 5.10 -26.10
N ILE A 119 12.39 5.16 -25.04
CA ILE A 119 13.80 5.57 -25.14
C ILE A 119 14.59 4.51 -25.92
N LEU A 120 14.43 3.23 -25.57
CA LEU A 120 15.16 2.12 -26.18
C LEU A 120 14.86 1.97 -27.67
N LEU A 121 13.59 2.13 -28.07
CA LEU A 121 13.13 1.92 -29.44
C LEU A 121 13.20 3.19 -30.31
N GLY A 122 13.55 4.35 -29.74
CA GLY A 122 13.72 5.61 -30.45
C GLY A 122 12.42 6.32 -30.87
N SER A 123 12.54 7.58 -31.31
CA SER A 123 11.45 8.49 -31.71
C SER A 123 10.69 8.08 -32.99
N GLN A 124 10.93 6.89 -33.54
CA GLN A 124 10.25 6.41 -34.75
C GLN A 124 8.91 5.71 -34.50
N TRP A 125 8.50 5.52 -33.24
CA TRP A 125 7.25 4.84 -32.85
C TRP A 125 6.01 5.77 -32.78
N GLN A 126 5.98 6.85 -33.54
CA GLN A 126 4.82 7.76 -33.67
C GLN A 126 4.20 7.78 -35.08
N GLN A 127 4.30 6.68 -35.83
CA GLN A 127 3.47 6.47 -37.03
C GLN A 127 2.20 5.72 -36.66
#